data_AF-A0A932SX66-F1
#
_entry.id   AF-A0A932SX66-F1
#
_cell.length_a   1.000
_cell.length_b   1.000
_cell.length_c   1.000
_cell.angle_alpha   90.00
_cell.angle_beta   90.00
_cell.angle_gamma   90.00
#
_symmetry.space_group_name_H-M   'P 1'
#
loop_
_entity.id
_entity.type
_entity.pdbx_description
1 polymer ?
#
loop_
_entity_poly.entity_id
_entity_poly.type
_entity_poly.pdbx_seq_one_letter_code
_entity_poly.pdbx_strand_id
1 'polypeptide(L)'
;MAEPIPSGRELEILKVLWDLKSASVREVYERMCPDEELAFNTIQTLLRIMDDKGLVKHSVRGRTFVYSPAWSREQETVRFLDKVFDGALDQFVASLLRSRRATPQELAQLQSLIAGARSRTAAKSEERREKSDGERRTGTDSKRIGLRR
;
A
#
# COMPACT_ATOMS: atom_id res chain seq x y z
N MET A 1 6.52 17.96 -5.15
CA MET A 1 5.16 17.81 -4.60
C MET A 1 5.28 16.96 -3.34
N ALA A 2 4.61 17.35 -2.25
CA ALA A 2 4.63 16.57 -1.01
C ALA A 2 3.95 15.22 -1.22
N GLU A 3 4.41 14.19 -0.51
CA GLU A 3 3.81 12.86 -0.56
C GLU A 3 2.35 12.92 -0.06
N PRO A 4 1.39 12.30 -0.77
CA PRO A 4 -0.01 12.44 -0.42
C PRO A 4 -0.32 11.71 0.89
N ILE A 5 -0.59 12.50 1.92
CA ILE A 5 -0.90 12.03 3.25
C ILE A 5 -2.42 12.18 3.49
N PRO A 6 -3.18 11.09 3.65
CA PRO A 6 -4.58 11.18 4.04
C PRO A 6 -4.70 11.67 5.49
N SER A 7 -5.61 12.63 5.70
CA SER A 7 -6.16 12.97 7.01
C SER A 7 -7.10 11.86 7.52
N GLY A 8 -7.50 11.93 8.80
CA GLY A 8 -8.42 10.94 9.38
C GLY A 8 -9.73 10.79 8.58
N ARG A 9 -10.32 11.92 8.16
CA ARG A 9 -11.55 11.92 7.37
C ARG A 9 -11.35 11.39 5.94
N GLU A 10 -10.24 11.72 5.30
CA GLU A 10 -9.90 11.19 3.97
C GLU A 10 -9.62 9.68 4.04
N LEU A 11 -9.04 9.20 5.14
CA LEU A 11 -8.83 7.77 5.37
C LEU A 11 -10.15 7.01 5.55
N GLU A 12 -11.18 7.61 6.16
CA GLU A 12 -12.53 7.01 6.20
C GLU A 12 -13.11 6.84 4.80
N ILE A 13 -12.98 7.86 3.93
CA ILE A 13 -13.41 7.77 2.53
C ILE A 13 -12.60 6.69 1.79
N LEU A 14 -11.28 6.62 1.97
CA LEU A 14 -10.44 5.59 1.36
C LEU A 14 -10.87 4.17 1.79
N LYS A 15 -11.25 3.97 3.05
CA LYS A 15 -11.76 2.66 3.52
C LYS A 15 -13.00 2.23 2.73
N VAL A 16 -13.95 3.16 2.54
CA VAL A 16 -15.15 2.90 1.71
C VAL A 16 -14.76 2.56 0.28
N LEU A 17 -13.84 3.32 -0.33
CA LEU A 17 -13.39 3.10 -1.70
C LEU A 17 -12.58 1.81 -1.87
N TRP A 18 -11.81 1.37 -0.87
CA TRP A 18 -11.10 0.09 -0.92
C TRP A 18 -12.06 -1.11 -0.93
N ASP A 19 -13.18 -0.99 -0.22
CA ASP A 19 -14.19 -2.03 -0.13
C ASP A 19 -15.04 -2.06 -1.42
N LEU A 20 -15.48 -0.89 -1.92
CA LEU A 20 -16.32 -0.78 -3.12
C LEU A 20 -15.53 -0.80 -4.44
N LYS A 21 -14.19 -0.65 -4.39
CA LYS A 21 -13.26 -0.48 -5.53
C LYS A 21 -13.44 0.82 -6.32
N SER A 22 -14.67 1.26 -6.52
CA SER A 22 -15.01 2.57 -7.05
C SER A 22 -16.42 2.96 -6.62
N ALA A 23 -16.65 4.25 -6.35
CA ALA A 23 -17.96 4.73 -5.91
C ALA A 23 -18.19 6.18 -6.34
N SER A 24 -19.45 6.51 -6.60
CA SER A 24 -19.93 7.89 -6.75
C SER A 24 -19.95 8.62 -5.41
N VAL A 25 -20.05 9.95 -5.45
CA VAL A 25 -20.19 10.79 -4.24
C VAL A 25 -21.37 10.33 -3.38
N ARG A 26 -22.48 9.93 -4.02
CA ARG A 26 -23.68 9.45 -3.36
C ARG A 26 -23.47 8.13 -2.64
N GLU A 27 -22.83 7.15 -3.28
CA GLU A 27 -22.53 5.86 -2.65
C GLU A 27 -21.56 6.04 -1.46
N VAL A 28 -20.56 6.93 -1.57
CA VAL A 28 -19.68 7.26 -0.44
C VAL A 28 -20.46 7.90 0.70
N TYR A 29 -21.32 8.87 0.40
CA TYR A 29 -22.16 9.56 1.37
C TYR A 29 -23.08 8.58 2.12
N GLU A 30 -23.83 7.76 1.40
CA GLU A 30 -24.77 6.78 1.97
C GLU A 30 -24.04 5.74 2.85
N ARG A 31 -22.77 5.41 2.53
CA ARG A 31 -21.96 4.48 3.33
C ARG A 31 -21.38 5.11 4.59
N MET A 32 -20.99 6.38 4.54
CA MET A 32 -20.29 7.06 5.63
C MET A 32 -21.22 7.79 6.60
N CYS A 33 -22.37 8.25 6.12
CA CYS A 33 -23.25 9.13 6.87
C CYS A 33 -24.69 8.57 6.86
N PRO A 34 -24.91 7.35 7.39
CA PRO A 34 -26.25 6.77 7.46
C PRO A 34 -27.21 7.62 8.29
N ASP A 35 -26.68 8.33 9.30
CA ASP A 35 -27.43 9.22 10.20
C ASP A 35 -27.30 10.72 9.83
N GLU A 36 -26.88 11.03 8.61
CA GLU A 36 -26.73 12.40 8.07
C GLU A 36 -25.83 13.35 8.90
N GLU A 37 -24.87 12.81 9.65
CA GLU A 37 -23.94 13.61 10.48
C GLU A 37 -23.07 14.61 9.69
N LEU A 38 -22.96 14.42 8.37
CA LEU A 38 -22.30 15.36 7.47
C LEU A 38 -23.24 15.76 6.34
N ALA A 39 -23.05 16.98 5.83
CA ALA A 39 -23.67 17.39 4.59
C ALA A 39 -23.04 16.68 3.37
N PHE A 40 -23.87 16.34 2.38
CA PHE A 40 -23.43 15.75 1.10
C PHE A 40 -22.30 16.54 0.42
N ASN A 41 -22.41 17.88 0.41
CA ASN A 41 -21.41 18.76 -0.18
C ASN A 41 -20.04 18.65 0.50
N THR A 42 -19.98 18.25 1.77
CA THR A 42 -18.72 18.00 2.48
C THR A 42 -18.00 16.80 1.88
N ILE A 43 -18.70 15.69 1.65
CA ILE A 43 -18.14 14.50 0.98
C ILE A 43 -17.69 14.84 -0.44
N GLN A 44 -18.50 15.60 -1.19
CA GLN A 44 -18.13 16.05 -2.53
C GLN A 44 -16.84 16.89 -2.52
N THR A 45 -16.73 17.84 -1.59
CA THR A 45 -15.56 18.70 -1.46
C THR A 45 -14.32 17.91 -1.07
N LEU A 46 -14.45 16.99 -0.12
CA LEU A 46 -13.36 16.11 0.30
C LEU A 46 -12.85 15.22 -0.84
N LEU A 47 -13.75 14.60 -1.60
CA LEU A 47 -13.35 13.78 -2.75
C LEU A 47 -12.58 14.58 -3.81
N ARG A 48 -12.96 15.84 -4.05
CA ARG A 48 -12.21 16.73 -4.94
C ARG A 48 -10.82 17.07 -4.39
N ILE A 49 -10.72 17.41 -3.10
CA ILE A 49 -9.42 17.67 -2.45
C ILE A 49 -8.53 16.42 -2.49
N MET A 50 -9.11 15.24 -2.26
CA MET A 50 -8.39 13.97 -2.32
C MET A 50 -7.89 13.66 -3.73
N ASP A 51 -8.65 14.02 -4.76
CA ASP A 51 -8.24 13.87 -6.16
C ASP A 51 -7.08 14.83 -6.50
N ASP A 52 -7.17 16.10 -6.08
CA ASP A 52 -6.10 17.08 -6.21
C ASP A 52 -4.81 16.64 -5.49
N LYS A 53 -4.95 15.95 -4.34
CA LYS A 53 -3.84 15.32 -3.61
C LYS A 53 -3.31 14.06 -4.30
N GLY A 54 -4.07 13.43 -5.20
CA GLY A 54 -3.73 12.13 -5.79
C GLY A 54 -4.00 10.93 -4.88
N LEU A 55 -4.84 11.08 -3.85
CA LEU A 55 -5.30 9.97 -2.99
C LEU A 55 -6.37 9.13 -3.69
N VAL A 56 -7.14 9.74 -4.58
CA VAL A 56 -8.16 9.10 -5.42
C VAL A 56 -7.98 9.56 -6.86
N LYS A 57 -8.70 8.91 -7.77
CA LYS A 57 -8.88 9.36 -9.15
C LYS A 57 -10.36 9.36 -9.48
N HIS A 58 -10.84 10.35 -10.21
CA HIS A 58 -12.20 10.32 -10.75
C HIS A 58 -12.24 9.86 -12.21
N SER A 59 -13.39 9.32 -12.58
CA SER A 59 -13.79 9.04 -13.96
C SER A 59 -15.25 9.47 -14.13
N VAL A 60 -15.64 9.79 -15.37
CA VAL A 60 -17.03 10.14 -15.67
C VAL A 60 -17.76 8.91 -16.19
N ARG A 61 -18.85 8.52 -15.53
CA ARG A 61 -19.79 7.51 -16.04
C ARG A 61 -21.14 8.19 -16.29
N GLY A 62 -21.45 8.40 -17.57
CA GLY A 62 -22.62 9.19 -17.98
C GLY A 62 -22.47 10.65 -17.54
N ARG A 63 -23.24 11.07 -16.54
CA ARG A 63 -23.20 12.41 -15.93
C ARG A 63 -22.67 12.42 -14.49
N THR A 64 -22.20 11.28 -14.00
CA THR A 64 -21.80 11.08 -12.61
C THR A 64 -20.29 10.88 -12.49
N PHE A 65 -19.68 11.57 -11.54
CA PHE A 65 -18.29 11.31 -11.16
C PHE A 65 -18.21 10.06 -10.28
N VAL A 66 -17.34 9.15 -10.67
CA VAL A 66 -17.04 7.90 -9.96
C VAL A 66 -15.57 7.92 -9.58
N TYR A 67 -15.30 7.83 -8.28
CA TYR A 67 -13.97 7.88 -7.69
C TYR A 67 -13.46 6.47 -7.42
N SER A 68 -12.17 6.25 -7.63
CA SER A 68 -11.45 5.03 -7.26
C SER A 68 -10.21 5.38 -6.43
N PRO A 69 -9.77 4.49 -5.52
CA PRO A 69 -8.62 4.76 -4.67
C PRO A 69 -7.33 4.72 -5.51
N ALA A 70 -6.49 5.74 -5.36
CA ALA A 70 -5.13 5.77 -5.89
C ALA A 70 -4.09 5.50 -4.80
N TRP A 71 -4.43 5.77 -3.54
CA TRP A 71 -3.69 5.35 -2.35
C TRP A 71 -4.17 3.98 -1.87
N SER A 72 -3.26 3.02 -1.75
CA SER A 72 -3.58 1.64 -1.38
C SER A 72 -3.60 1.42 0.14
N ARG A 73 -4.26 0.35 0.58
CA ARG A 73 -4.29 -0.03 2.00
C ARG A 73 -2.89 -0.42 2.49
N GLU A 74 -2.09 -1.05 1.63
CA GLU A 74 -0.71 -1.42 1.89
C GLU A 74 0.18 -0.17 2.06
N GLN A 75 0.01 0.84 1.21
CA GLN A 75 0.74 2.11 1.34
C GLN A 75 0.44 2.78 2.68
N GLU A 76 -0.84 2.85 3.08
CA GLU A 76 -1.20 3.41 4.39
C GLU A 76 -0.67 2.56 5.55
N THR A 77 -0.64 1.23 5.40
CA THR A 77 -0.14 0.32 6.45
C THR A 77 1.36 0.51 6.67
N VAL A 78 2.15 0.61 5.59
CA VAL A 78 3.59 0.89 5.67
C VAL A 78 3.83 2.26 6.30
N ARG A 79 3.10 3.28 5.84
CA ARG A 79 3.19 4.63 6.42
C ARG A 79 2.85 4.65 7.91
N PHE A 80 1.81 3.92 8.34
CA PHE A 80 1.45 3.81 9.75
C PHE A 80 2.55 3.14 10.56
N LEU A 81 3.13 2.05 10.03
CA LEU A 81 4.25 1.36 10.65
C LEU A 81 5.46 2.29 10.81
N ASP A 82 5.82 3.03 9.77
CA ASP A 82 6.92 3.99 9.79
C ASP A 82 6.66 5.12 10.79
N LYS A 83 5.41 5.61 10.87
CA LYS A 83 5.05 6.73 11.75
C LYS A 83 4.99 6.36 13.24
N VAL A 84 4.54 5.14 13.57
CA VAL A 84 4.25 4.75 14.97
C VAL A 84 5.31 3.83 15.55
N PHE A 85 5.98 3.04 14.72
CA PHE A 85 6.96 2.04 15.13
C PHE A 85 8.33 2.26 14.49
N ASP A 86 8.58 3.40 13.83
CA ASP A 86 9.84 3.71 13.15
C ASP A 86 10.28 2.59 12.17
N GLY A 87 9.30 1.93 11.54
CA GLY A 87 9.53 0.81 10.61
C GLY A 87 9.80 -0.54 11.29
N ALA A 88 9.79 -0.61 12.63
CA ALA A 88 10.04 -1.83 13.40
C ALA A 88 8.85 -2.81 13.36
N LEU A 89 8.81 -3.64 12.31
CA LEU A 89 7.78 -4.65 12.09
C LEU A 89 7.65 -5.65 13.26
N ASP A 90 8.78 -6.08 13.84
CA ASP A 90 8.82 -7.01 14.96
C ASP A 90 8.16 -6.43 16.21
N GLN A 91 8.39 -5.14 16.50
CA GLN A 91 7.75 -4.45 17.61
C GLN A 91 6.24 -4.30 17.40
N PHE A 92 5.80 -3.98 16.18
CA PHE A 92 4.39 -3.93 15.84
C PHE A 92 3.69 -5.27 16.09
N VAL A 93 4.25 -6.37 15.55
CA VAL A 93 3.70 -7.72 15.74
C VAL A 93 3.72 -8.13 17.21
N ALA A 94 4.82 -7.89 17.92
CA ALA A 94 4.93 -8.20 19.35
C ALA A 94 3.90 -7.43 20.19
N SER A 95 3.68 -6.15 19.88
CA SER A 95 2.67 -5.33 20.56
C SER A 95 1.27 -5.90 20.37
N LEU A 96 0.90 -6.30 19.14
CA LEU A 96 -0.41 -6.89 18.86
C LEU A 96 -0.63 -8.23 19.57
N LEU A 97 0.41 -9.08 19.60
CA LEU A 97 0.34 -10.38 20.29
C LEU A 97 0.27 -10.24 21.83
N ARG A 98 0.77 -9.14 22.39
CA ARG A 98 0.66 -8.84 23.83
C ARG A 98 -0.68 -8.20 24.19
N SER A 99 -1.22 -7.32 23.34
CA SER A 99 -2.43 -6.56 23.63
C SER A 99 -3.71 -7.37 23.43
N ARG A 100 -3.70 -8.37 22.53
CA ARG A 100 -4.83 -9.25 22.26
C ARG A 100 -4.39 -10.71 22.33
N ARG A 101 -5.22 -11.56 22.92
CA ARG A 101 -5.05 -13.01 22.81
C ARG A 101 -5.31 -13.45 21.38
N ALA A 102 -4.26 -13.83 20.67
CA ALA A 102 -4.36 -14.48 19.38
C ALA A 102 -4.90 -15.91 19.55
N THR A 103 -5.81 -16.30 18.67
CA THR A 103 -6.32 -17.67 18.61
C THR A 103 -5.25 -18.62 18.06
N PRO A 104 -5.31 -19.92 18.36
CA PRO A 104 -4.42 -20.91 17.75
C PRO A 104 -4.43 -20.86 16.22
N GLN A 105 -5.59 -20.58 15.61
CA GLN A 105 -5.75 -20.43 14.17
C GLN A 105 -5.02 -19.20 13.62
N GLU A 106 -5.15 -18.04 14.27
CA GLU A 106 -4.42 -16.82 13.89
C GLU A 106 -2.90 -17.02 14.01
N LEU A 107 -2.43 -17.70 15.06
CA LEU A 107 -1.00 -18.01 15.24
C LEU A 107 -0.48 -18.95 14.15
N ALA A 108 -1.25 -19.99 13.79
CA ALA A 108 -0.89 -20.90 12.70
C ALA A 108 -0.84 -20.16 11.34
N GLN A 109 -1.79 -19.27 11.08
CA GLN A 109 -1.78 -18.43 9.88
C GLN A 109 -0.55 -17.50 9.84
N LEU A 110 -0.20 -16.86 10.96
CA LEU A 110 1.01 -16.03 11.04
C LEU A 110 2.28 -16.84 10.78
N GLN A 111 2.40 -18.05 11.33
CA GLN A 111 3.52 -18.95 11.07
C GLN A 111 3.64 -19.29 9.58
N SER A 112 2.51 -19.58 8.91
CA SER A 112 2.47 -19.84 7.46
C SER A 112 2.92 -18.63 6.64
N LEU A 113 2.44 -17.43 6.99
CA LEU A 113 2.85 -16.18 6.33
C LEU A 113 4.35 -15.91 6.47
N ILE A 114 4.92 -16.14 7.66
CA ILE A 114 6.35 -15.98 7.93
C ILE A 114 7.17 -17.01 7.14
N ALA A 115 6.74 -18.27 7.12
CA ALA A 115 7.41 -19.32 6.36
C ALA A 115 7.42 -18.97 4.86
N GLY A 116 6.28 -18.53 4.31
CA GLY A 116 6.21 -18.08 2.92
C GLY A 116 7.09 -16.86 2.63
N ALA A 117 7.21 -15.91 3.57
CA ALA A 117 8.09 -14.76 3.44
C ALA A 117 9.57 -15.18 3.40
N ARG A 118 9.99 -16.15 4.22
CA ARG A 118 11.36 -16.70 4.18
C ARG A 118 11.70 -17.30 2.82
N SER A 119 10.80 -18.08 2.23
CA SER A 119 11.02 -18.69 0.91
C SER A 119 11.18 -17.63 -0.19
N ARG A 120 10.39 -16.55 -0.16
CA ARG A 120 10.52 -15.44 -1.11
C ARG A 120 11.85 -14.69 -0.96
N THR A 121 12.30 -14.48 0.27
CA THR A 121 13.58 -13.81 0.55
C THR A 121 14.76 -14.67 0.12
N ALA A 122 14.71 -15.99 0.33
CA ALA A 122 15.74 -16.93 -0.11
C ALA A 122 15.87 -16.94 -1.65
N ALA A 123 14.76 -17.11 -2.38
CA ALA A 123 14.74 -17.09 -3.84
C ALA A 123 15.27 -15.77 -4.43
N LYS A 124 14.90 -14.63 -3.83
CA LYS A 124 15.37 -13.30 -4.26
C LYS A 124 16.86 -13.07 -3.99
N SER A 125 17.43 -13.79 -3.02
CA SER A 125 18.86 -13.74 -2.70
C SER A 125 19.71 -14.59 -3.66
N GLU A 126 19.17 -15.73 -4.12
CA GLU A 126 19.80 -16.62 -5.11
C GLU A 126 19.77 -16.00 -6.51
N GLU A 127 18.64 -15.45 -6.93
CA GLU A 127 18.50 -14.78 -8.22
C GLU A 127 19.39 -13.53 -8.35
N ARG A 128 19.65 -12.83 -7.24
CA ARG A 128 20.62 -11.72 -7.18
C ARG A 128 22.07 -12.19 -7.25
N ARG A 129 22.40 -13.37 -6.70
CA ARG A 129 23.74 -13.97 -6.79
C ARG A 129 24.04 -14.42 -8.22
N GLU A 130 23.10 -15.08 -8.88
CA GLU A 130 23.25 -15.52 -10.28
C GLU A 130 23.40 -14.35 -11.26
N LYS A 131 22.63 -13.26 -11.09
CA LYS A 131 22.79 -12.03 -11.90
C LYS A 131 24.15 -11.35 -11.66
N SER A 132 24.63 -11.30 -10.42
CA SER A 132 25.94 -10.73 -10.09
C SER A 132 27.12 -11.54 -10.67
N ASP A 133 26.99 -12.86 -10.74
CA ASP A 133 28.03 -13.73 -11.32
C ASP A 133 27.96 -13.80 -12.85
N GLY A 134 26.80 -13.57 -13.45
CA GLY A 134 26.64 -13.39 -14.90
C GLY A 134 27.31 -12.12 -15.43
N GLU A 135 27.19 -10.99 -14.72
CA GLU A 135 27.84 -9.72 -15.09
C GLU A 135 29.37 -9.75 -14.94
N ARG A 136 29.91 -10.53 -14.00
CA ARG A 136 31.37 -10.73 -13.86
C ARG A 136 31.98 -11.51 -15.02
N ARG A 137 31.22 -12.42 -15.64
CA ARG A 137 31.67 -13.25 -16.77
C ARG A 137 31.68 -12.50 -18.10
N THR A 138 30.74 -11.59 -18.32
CA THR A 138 30.69 -10.76 -19.55
C THR A 138 31.69 -9.61 -19.55
N GLY A 139 32.14 -9.14 -18.39
CA GLY A 139 33.14 -8.06 -18.26
C GLY A 139 34.61 -8.46 -18.51
N THR A 140 34.93 -9.76 -18.58
CA THR A 140 36.33 -10.23 -18.72
C THR A 140 36.81 -10.30 -20.18
N ASP A 141 35.90 -10.27 -21.16
CA ASP A 141 36.25 -10.46 -22.58
C ASP A 141 36.61 -9.14 -23.32
N SER A 142 36.33 -7.96 -22.73
CA SER A 142 36.66 -6.66 -23.34
C SER A 142 38.09 -6.15 -23.08
N LYS A 143 38.91 -6.85 -22.28
CA LYS A 143 40.28 -6.40 -21.95
C LYS A 143 41.40 -7.01 -22.79
N ARG A 144 41.10 -7.81 -23.84
CA ARG A 144 42.12 -8.41 -24.73
C ARG A 144 42.33 -7.73 -26.08
N ILE A 145 41.58 -6.68 -26.40
CA ILE A 145 41.71 -5.97 -27.69
C ILE A 145 42.37 -4.61 -27.43
N GLY A 146 43.68 -4.61 -27.22
CA GLY A 146 44.44 -3.39 -26.94
C GLY A 146 45.94 -3.62 -26.88
N LEU A 147 46.46 -4.54 -27.69
CA LEU A 147 47.89 -4.73 -27.85
C LEU A 147 48.18 -5.03 -29.32
N ARG A 148 48.49 -4.00 -30.11
CA ARG A 148 49.46 -4.06 -31.22
C ARG A 148 49.54 -2.73 -31.99
N ARG A 149 50.80 -2.28 -32.08
CA ARG A 149 51.44 -1.31 -32.98
C ARG A 149 51.36 0.15 -32.59
#